data_AF-A0A520B7J8-F1
#
_entry.id   AF-A0A520B7J8-F1
#
_cell.length_a   1.000
_cell.length_b   1.000
_cell.length_c   1.000
_cell.angle_alpha   90.00
_cell.angle_beta   90.00
_cell.angle_gamma   90.00
#
_symmetry.space_group_name_H-M   'P 1'
#
loop_
_entity.id
_entity.type
_entity.pdbx_description
1 polymer ?
#
loop_
_entity_poly.entity_id
_entity_poly.type
_entity_poly.pdbx_seq_one_letter_code
_entity_poly.pdbx_strand_id
1 'polypeptide(L)' 'AAGYDPAQVSGHSLRAGFLTEAARQGATVFKMKEVSRHKSIEVLSDYVRSHELFRDHAGERFL' A
#
# COMPACT_ATOMS: atom_id res chain seq x y z
N ALA A 1 -7.08 -22.20 -3.21
CA ALA A 1 -6.04 -21.13 -3.23
C ALA A 1 -6.34 -20.19 -4.38
N ALA A 2 -5.94 -18.92 -4.31
CA ALA A 2 -6.29 -17.86 -5.28
C ALA A 2 -5.65 -17.99 -6.69
N GLY A 3 -5.18 -19.18 -7.09
CA GLY A 3 -4.62 -19.46 -8.41
C GLY A 3 -3.21 -18.93 -8.69
N TYR A 4 -2.57 -18.23 -7.74
CA TYR A 4 -1.20 -17.73 -7.88
C TYR A 4 -0.15 -18.80 -7.53
N ASP A 5 0.98 -18.78 -8.25
CA ASP A 5 2.17 -19.55 -7.91
C ASP A 5 2.80 -19.00 -6.61
N PRO A 6 2.85 -19.78 -5.53
CA PRO A 6 3.45 -19.36 -4.27
C PRO A 6 4.93 -18.98 -4.40
N ALA A 7 5.66 -19.53 -5.38
CA ALA A 7 7.05 -19.15 -5.62
C ALA A 7 7.20 -17.72 -6.18
N GLN A 8 6.13 -17.17 -6.76
CA GLN A 8 6.08 -15.81 -7.29
C GLN A 8 5.65 -14.77 -6.26
N VAL A 9 5.15 -15.18 -5.09
CA VAL A 9 4.66 -14.27 -4.05
C VAL A 9 5.35 -14.54 -2.72
N SER A 10 6.15 -13.58 -2.25
CA SER A 10 6.76 -13.66 -0.92
C SER A 10 5.87 -13.02 0.15
N GLY A 11 6.02 -13.42 1.41
CA GLY A 11 5.32 -12.77 2.53
C GLY A 11 5.61 -11.26 2.65
N HIS A 12 6.78 -10.83 2.18
CA HIS A 12 7.12 -9.41 2.09
C HIS A 12 6.30 -8.69 1.00
N SER A 13 6.11 -9.33 -0.15
CA SER A 13 5.29 -8.82 -1.26
C SER A 13 3.82 -8.65 -0.85
N LEU A 14 3.26 -9.59 -0.08
CA LEU A 14 1.88 -9.50 0.42
C LEU A 14 1.71 -8.39 1.45
N ARG A 15 2.69 -8.20 2.35
CA ARG A 15 2.67 -7.10 3.33
C ARG A 15 2.71 -5.74 2.63
N ALA A 16 3.58 -5.58 1.63
CA ALA A 16 3.67 -4.34 0.85
C ALA A 16 2.37 -4.08 0.09
N GLY A 17 1.81 -5.10 -0.58
CA GLY A 17 0.53 -5.00 -1.27
C GLY A 17 -0.63 -4.61 -0.35
N PHE A 18 -0.70 -5.19 0.85
CA PHE A 18 -1.67 -4.80 1.87
C PHE A 18 -1.56 -3.32 2.26
N LEU A 19 -0.34 -2.80 2.47
CA LEU A 19 -0.13 -1.41 2.83
C LEU A 19 -0.49 -0.44 1.70
N THR A 20 -0.12 -0.77 0.47
CA THR A 20 -0.52 -0.01 -0.72
C THR A 20 -2.04 0.08 -0.84
N GLU A 21 -2.74 -1.04 -0.70
CA GLU A 21 -4.21 -1.05 -0.78
C GLU A 21 -4.88 -0.36 0.40
N ALA A 22 -4.31 -0.42 1.61
CA ALA A 22 -4.81 0.31 2.76
C ALA A 22 -4.68 1.82 2.57
N ALA A 23 -3.53 2.30 2.06
CA ALA A 23 -3.34 3.69 1.70
C ALA A 23 -4.34 4.13 0.61
N ARG A 24 -4.56 3.28 -0.41
CA ARG A 24 -5.53 3.55 -1.49
C ARG A 24 -6.97 3.66 -1.01
N GLN A 25 -7.32 2.96 0.06
CA GLN A 25 -8.61 3.07 0.72
C GLN A 25 -8.70 4.25 1.72
N GLY A 26 -7.67 5.09 1.79
CA GLY A 26 -7.64 6.26 2.68
C GLY A 26 -7.39 5.92 4.15
N ALA A 27 -6.82 4.74 4.45
CA ALA A 27 -6.42 4.43 5.82
C ALA A 27 -5.31 5.35 6.30
N THR A 28 -5.40 5.81 7.54
CA THR A 28 -4.34 6.63 8.14
C THR A 28 -3.12 5.77 8.48
N VAL A 29 -1.94 6.39 8.54
CA VAL A 29 -0.69 5.72 8.95
C VAL A 29 -0.81 5.03 10.32
N PHE A 30 -1.63 5.56 11.24
CA PHE A 30 -1.88 4.95 12.54
C PHE A 30 -2.68 3.64 12.42
N LYS A 31 -3.76 3.62 11.62
CA LYS A 31 -4.55 2.41 11.36
C LYS A 31 -3.72 1.35 10.63
N MET A 32 -2.91 1.78 9.66
CA MET A 32 -1.99 0.88 8.95
C MET A 32 -0.94 0.27 9.88
N LYS A 33 -0.47 1.03 10.88
CA LYS A 33 0.49 0.57 11.90
C LYS A 33 -0.09 -0.50 12.81
N GLU A 34 -1.34 -0.36 13.24
CA GLU A 34 -2.03 -1.32 14.12
C GLU A 34 -2.05 -2.73 13.52
N VAL A 35 -2.28 -2.85 12.21
CA VAL A 35 -2.37 -4.14 11.52
C VAL A 35 -1.00 -4.67 11.08
N SER A 36 -0.12 -3.80 10.58
CA SER A 36 1.16 -4.21 9.99
C SER A 36 2.32 -4.34 10.99
N ARG A 37 2.17 -3.78 12.20
CA ARG A 37 3.18 -3.72 13.27
C ARG A 37 4.51 -3.06 12.86
N HIS A 38 4.49 -2.13 11.90
CA HIS A 38 5.66 -1.33 11.59
C HIS A 38 6.06 -0.46 12.79
N LYS A 39 7.37 -0.37 13.07
CA LYS A 39 7.87 0.46 14.18
C LYS A 39 7.87 1.94 13.81
N SER A 40 8.28 2.25 12.58
CA SER A 40 8.36 3.60 12.03
C SER A 40 7.09 3.95 11.27
N ILE A 41 6.61 5.17 11.50
CA ILE A 41 5.54 5.80 10.71
C ILE A 41 6.10 6.33 9.39
N GLU A 42 7.38 6.72 9.32
CA GLU A 42 7.99 7.20 8.07
C GLU A 42 7.85 6.18 6.94
N VAL A 43 8.10 4.90 7.23
CA VAL A 43 7.93 3.81 6.25
C VAL A 43 6.48 3.70 5.75
N LEU A 44 5.49 3.98 6.60
CA LEU A 44 4.08 3.93 6.21
C LEU A 44 3.66 5.16 5.40
N SER A 45 4.26 6.31 5.68
CA SER A 45 4.01 7.56 4.95
C SER A 45 4.37 7.45 3.47
N ASP A 46 5.34 6.61 3.11
CA ASP A 46 5.69 6.35 1.70
C ASP A 46 4.50 5.81 0.91
N TYR A 47 3.79 4.84 1.46
CA TYR A 47 2.61 4.24 0.82
C TYR A 47 1.47 5.25 0.64
N VAL A 48 1.25 6.11 1.64
CA VAL A 48 0.24 7.18 1.56
C VAL A 48 0.63 8.21 0.51
N ARG A 49 1.89 8.68 0.50
CA ARG A 49 2.38 9.63 -0.51
C ARG A 49 2.28 9.06 -1.91
N SER A 50 2.67 7.81 -2.11
CA SER A 50 2.53 7.13 -3.40
C SER A 50 1.09 7.08 -3.87
N HIS A 51 0.12 6.86 -2.99
CA HIS A 51 -1.30 6.93 -3.37
C HIS A 51 -1.74 8.34 -3.76
N GLU A 52 -1.38 9.36 -2.95
CA GLU A 52 -1.74 10.75 -3.23
C GLU A 52 -1.12 11.28 -4.54
N LEU A 53 0.02 10.74 -4.98
CA LEU A 53 0.61 11.08 -6.29
C LEU A 53 -0.31 10.74 -7.47
N PHE A 54 -1.15 9.72 -7.34
CA PHE A 54 -2.09 9.29 -8.38
C PHE A 54 -3.50 9.84 -8.17
N ARG A 55 -3.82 10.34 -6.98
CA ARG A 55 -5.12 10.93 -6.65
C ARG A 55 -5.22 12.33 -7.24
N ASP A 56 -6.25 12.60 -8.03
CA ASP A 56 -6.47 13.90 -8.70
C ASP A 56 -5.29 14.31 -9.64
N HIS A 57 -4.55 13.31 -10.17
CA HIS A 57 -3.40 13.55 -11.01
C HIS A 57 -3.80 14.16 -12.36
N ALA A 58 -3.12 15.23 -12.79
CA ALA A 58 -3.44 15.98 -14.01
C ALA A 58 -3.39 15.12 -15.31
N GLY A 59 -2.72 13.96 -15.27
CA GLY A 59 -2.68 12.98 -16.36
C GLY A 59 -3.80 11.92 -16.31
N GLU A 60 -4.70 11.92 -15.32
CA GLU A 60 -5.78 10.93 -15.17
C GLU A 60 -6.74 10.89 -16.38
N ARG A 61 -6.86 11.99 -17.13
CA ARG A 61 -7.65 12.05 -18.38
C ARG A 61 -6.85 11.80 -19.66
N PHE A 62 -5.54 11.56 -19.55
CA PHE A 62 -4.63 11.44 -20.69
C PHE A 62 -4.04 10.03 -20.88
N LEU A 63 -4.13 9.17 -19.85
CA LEU A 63 -3.79 7.75 -19.89
C LEU A 63 -5.06 6.89 -19.96
#